data_AF-A0A4R4GHB8-F1
#
_entry.id   AF-A0A4R4GHB8-F1
#
_cell.length_a   1.000
_cell.length_b   1.000
_cell.length_c   1.000
_cell.angle_alpha   90.00
_cell.angle_beta   90.00
_cell.angle_gamma   90.00
#
_symmetry.space_group_name_H-M   'P 1'
#
loop_
_entity.id
_entity.type
_entity.pdbx_description
1 polymer ?
#
loop_
_entity_poly.entity_id
_entity_poly.type
_entity_poly.pdbx_seq_one_letter_code
_entity_poly.pdbx_strand_id
1 'polypeptide(L)'
;MYKGIYAEKKTFSKFDNEHYLCYLNEQREEYSPEPDARSGEVTEPVSAPILGYAYTGSMADGGTLIEAREATYDEFVSGLIRTRYSASRVEAIQSNRMIAFVNPEHERASEFISEWDDFQSYREQCKEQANALING
;
A
#
# COMPACT_ATOMS: atom_id res chain seq x y z
N MET A 1 9.28 -5.08 -5.41
CA MET A 1 8.49 -5.01 -4.17
C MET A 1 9.28 -5.70 -3.09
N TYR A 2 9.43 -5.08 -1.93
CA TYR A 2 10.12 -5.65 -0.78
C TYR A 2 9.13 -6.36 0.12
N LYS A 3 9.65 -7.19 1.03
CA LYS A 3 8.87 -7.98 1.99
C LYS A 3 9.51 -7.91 3.36
N GLY A 4 8.70 -7.67 4.38
CA GLY A 4 9.08 -7.74 5.79
C GLY A 4 8.20 -8.71 6.52
N ILE A 5 8.78 -9.51 7.42
CA ILE A 5 8.06 -10.45 8.28
C ILE A 5 8.30 -10.05 9.73
N TYR A 6 7.23 -9.97 10.50
CA TYR A 6 7.25 -9.49 11.89
C TYR A 6 6.58 -10.50 12.81
N ALA A 7 7.07 -10.60 14.05
CA ALA A 7 6.42 -11.41 15.07
C ALA A 7 5.02 -10.87 15.44
N GLU A 8 4.86 -9.55 15.43
CA GLU A 8 3.61 -8.86 15.77
C GLU A 8 2.99 -8.19 14.55
N LYS A 9 1.67 -8.03 14.58
CA LYS A 9 0.90 -7.35 13.53
C LYS A 9 1.31 -5.89 13.44
N LYS A 10 1.51 -5.41 12.21
CA LYS A 10 1.83 -4.01 11.89
C LYS A 10 0.63 -3.37 11.17
N THR A 11 0.42 -2.09 11.44
CA THR A 11 -0.58 -1.25 10.74
C THR A 11 0.12 -0.13 9.99
N PHE A 12 0.38 1.01 10.63
CA PHE A 12 1.10 2.13 10.04
C PHE A 12 1.94 2.85 11.10
N SER A 13 2.89 3.66 10.64
CA SER A 13 3.68 4.54 11.50
C SER A 13 3.96 5.87 10.81
N LYS A 14 4.07 6.95 11.58
CA LYS A 14 4.45 8.26 11.04
C LYS A 14 5.93 8.22 10.66
N PHE A 15 6.24 8.52 9.40
CA PHE A 15 7.61 8.49 8.89
C PHE A 15 8.27 9.87 9.05
N ASP A 16 7.58 10.91 8.61
CA ASP A 16 7.93 12.31 8.84
C ASP A 16 6.66 13.17 8.93
N ASN A 17 6.76 14.49 8.75
CA ASN A 17 5.60 15.38 8.84
C ASN A 17 4.66 15.35 7.63
N GLU A 18 5.09 14.76 6.52
CA GLU A 18 4.32 14.69 5.26
C GLU A 18 4.11 13.25 4.78
N HIS A 19 4.68 12.25 5.47
CA HIS A 19 4.58 10.85 5.06
C HIS A 19 4.25 9.90 6.21
N TYR A 20 3.53 8.85 5.83
CA TYR A 20 3.28 7.67 6.65
C TYR A 20 3.81 6.41 5.96
N LEU A 21 4.27 5.47 6.78
CA LEU A 21 4.67 4.14 6.34
C LEU A 21 3.55 3.15 6.69
N CYS A 22 2.94 2.56 5.67
CA CYS A 22 1.79 1.66 5.78
C CYS A 22 2.19 0.21 5.49
N TYR A 23 1.85 -0.72 6.38
CA TYR A 23 2.09 -2.16 6.18
C TYR A 23 0.84 -2.79 5.58
N LEU A 24 0.91 -3.10 4.29
CA LEU A 24 -0.21 -3.56 3.47
C LEU A 24 -0.09 -5.05 3.13
N ASN A 25 -1.21 -5.64 2.70
CA ASN A 25 -1.28 -7.02 2.22
C ASN A 25 -0.80 -8.05 3.25
N GLU A 26 -1.31 -7.94 4.48
CA GLU A 26 -0.97 -8.86 5.58
C GLU A 26 -1.17 -10.32 5.16
N GLN A 27 -0.13 -11.13 5.36
CA GLN A 27 -0.18 -12.59 5.21
C GLN A 27 0.45 -13.26 6.42
N ARG A 28 0.05 -14.51 6.71
CA ARG A 28 0.68 -15.32 7.77
C ARG A 28 1.74 -16.21 7.13
N GLU A 29 2.96 -16.13 7.63
CA GLU A 29 4.10 -16.85 7.05
C GLU A 29 5.10 -17.29 8.10
N GLU A 30 5.63 -18.50 7.93
CA GLU A 30 6.67 -19.04 8.80
C GLU A 30 8.04 -18.47 8.44
N TYR A 31 8.77 -17.99 9.45
CA TYR A 31 10.15 -17.54 9.28
C TYR A 31 11.03 -17.99 10.45
N SER A 32 12.33 -18.19 10.19
CA SER A 32 13.30 -18.45 11.25
C SER A 32 13.99 -17.12 11.60
N PRO A 33 13.81 -16.57 12.81
CA PRO A 33 14.47 -15.34 13.21
C PRO A 33 15.99 -15.54 13.26
N GLU A 34 16.74 -14.58 12.72
CA GLU A 34 18.19 -14.56 12.90
C GLU A 34 18.52 -14.29 14.39
N PRO A 35 19.51 -14.99 14.96
CA PRO A 35 19.89 -14.79 16.36
C PRO A 35 20.37 -13.35 16.58
N ASP A 36 19.88 -12.73 17.64
CA ASP A 36 20.12 -11.33 17.96
C ASP A 36 21.61 -11.12 18.34
N ALA A 37 22.40 -10.51 17.45
CA ALA A 37 23.86 -10.38 17.61
C ALA A 37 24.30 -9.43 18.76
N ARG A 38 23.35 -8.86 19.52
CA ARG A 38 23.62 -7.95 20.66
C ARG A 38 23.76 -8.66 22.01
N SER A 39 23.24 -9.86 22.16
CA SER A 39 23.47 -10.67 23.36
C SER A 39 24.71 -11.53 23.11
N GLY A 40 25.84 -11.16 23.72
CA GLY A 40 27.11 -11.91 23.66
C GLY A 40 27.08 -13.30 24.31
N GLU A 41 25.91 -13.95 24.38
CA GLU A 41 25.75 -15.34 24.81
C GLU A 41 25.48 -16.23 23.60
N VAL A 42 26.42 -17.15 23.36
CA VAL A 42 26.26 -18.25 22.41
C VAL A 42 25.40 -19.32 23.10
N THR A 43 24.11 -19.40 22.78
CA THR A 43 23.25 -20.53 23.23
C THR A 43 22.20 -20.94 22.18
N GLU A 44 22.51 -22.06 21.52
CA GLU A 44 21.65 -23.10 20.90
C GLU A 44 20.67 -22.75 19.75
N PRO A 45 20.13 -23.79 19.06
CA PRO A 45 20.17 -23.95 17.61
C PRO A 45 19.13 -23.08 16.89
N VAL A 46 19.27 -23.00 15.56
CA VAL A 46 18.31 -22.39 14.60
C VAL A 46 16.89 -22.38 15.17
N SER A 47 16.41 -21.19 15.58
CA SER A 47 15.09 -21.03 16.17
C SER A 47 14.06 -21.68 15.26
N ALA A 48 13.24 -22.57 15.81
CA ALA A 48 12.16 -23.23 15.08
C ALA A 48 11.32 -22.17 14.33
N PRO A 49 10.84 -22.45 13.10
CA PRO A 49 10.08 -21.50 12.31
C PRO A 49 8.89 -20.97 13.12
N ILE A 50 8.79 -19.64 13.21
CA ILE A 50 7.72 -18.94 13.92
C ILE A 50 6.75 -18.38 12.89
N LEU A 51 5.45 -18.53 13.14
CA LEU A 51 4.41 -17.96 12.28
C LEU A 51 4.26 -16.46 12.54
N GLY A 52 4.82 -15.65 11.64
CA GLY A 52 4.79 -14.20 11.65
C GLY A 52 3.73 -13.59 10.74
N TYR A 53 3.73 -12.25 10.69
CA TYR A 53 2.94 -11.42 9.80
C TYR A 53 3.85 -10.84 8.71
N ALA A 54 3.60 -11.21 7.47
CA ALA A 54 4.32 -10.74 6.30
C ALA A 54 3.56 -9.59 5.63
N TYR A 55 4.31 -8.57 5.21
CA TYR A 55 3.80 -7.41 4.48
C TYR A 55 4.68 -7.14 3.27
N THR A 56 4.09 -6.53 2.25
CA THR A 56 4.80 -6.18 1.01
C THR A 56 4.61 -4.71 0.67
N GLY A 57 5.68 -4.07 0.19
CA GLY A 57 5.67 -2.63 -0.07
C GLY A 57 6.86 -2.12 -0.87
N SER A 58 6.96 -0.79 -0.93
CA SER A 58 8.00 -0.06 -1.66
C SER A 58 9.30 0.13 -0.86
N MET A 59 9.26 -0.06 0.46
CA MET A 59 10.39 0.12 1.38
C MET A 59 10.98 -1.22 1.81
N ALA A 60 12.27 -1.24 2.17
CA ALA A 60 13.01 -2.46 2.50
C ALA A 60 12.40 -3.30 3.63
N ASP A 61 11.62 -2.67 4.51
CA ASP A 61 10.93 -3.29 5.63
C ASP A 61 9.54 -3.85 5.25
N GLY A 62 9.19 -3.85 3.96
CA GLY A 62 7.89 -4.28 3.45
C GLY A 62 6.77 -3.26 3.64
N GLY A 63 7.07 -2.06 4.16
CA GLY A 63 6.12 -0.96 4.23
C GLY A 63 5.97 -0.24 2.89
N THR A 64 4.84 0.45 2.72
CA THR A 64 4.55 1.34 1.60
C THR A 64 4.52 2.77 2.12
N LEU A 65 5.43 3.61 1.63
CA LEU A 65 5.48 5.02 1.98
C LEU A 65 4.40 5.79 1.19
N ILE A 66 3.56 6.55 1.88
CA ILE A 66 2.51 7.38 1.29
C ILE A 66 2.64 8.83 1.76
N GLU A 67 2.22 9.76 0.90
CA GLU A 67 2.03 11.17 1.27
C GLU A 67 0.75 11.32 2.10
N ALA A 68 0.89 11.69 3.37
CA ALA A 68 -0.19 11.98 4.31
C ALA A 68 0.37 12.79 5.49
N ARG A 69 -0.32 13.85 5.88
CA ARG A 69 0.00 14.71 7.04
C ARG A 69 -0.66 14.20 8.32
N GLU A 70 -1.81 13.56 8.18
CA GLU A 70 -2.62 13.03 9.28
C GLU A 70 -3.03 11.57 9.02
N ALA A 71 -3.14 10.81 10.10
CA ALA A 71 -3.60 9.42 10.06
C ALA A 71 -5.14 9.35 9.97
N THR A 72 -5.68 9.80 8.85
CA THR A 72 -7.12 9.76 8.55
C THR A 72 -7.40 8.88 7.34
N TYR A 73 -8.64 8.38 7.24
CA TYR A 73 -9.08 7.58 6.11
C TYR A 73 -8.87 8.30 4.77
N ASP A 74 -9.30 9.56 4.66
CA ASP A 74 -9.24 10.31 3.39
C ASP A 74 -7.79 10.59 2.96
N GLU A 75 -6.91 10.94 3.91
CA GLU A 75 -5.50 11.16 3.59
C GLU A 75 -4.80 9.85 3.19
N PHE A 76 -5.11 8.73 3.85
CA PHE A 76 -4.54 7.44 3.48
C PHE A 76 -5.01 6.97 2.11
N VAL A 77 -6.31 7.12 1.80
CA VAL A 77 -6.84 6.83 0.46
C VAL A 77 -6.12 7.68 -0.59
N SER A 78 -5.99 8.98 -0.35
CA SER A 78 -5.29 9.88 -1.26
C SER A 78 -3.82 9.48 -1.44
N GLY A 79 -3.09 9.27 -0.36
CA GLY A 79 -1.68 8.88 -0.36
C GLY A 79 -1.44 7.55 -1.08
N LEU A 80 -2.30 6.55 -0.86
CA LEU A 80 -2.24 5.26 -1.56
C LEU A 80 -2.46 5.43 -3.07
N ILE A 81 -3.48 6.20 -3.48
CA ILE A 81 -3.72 6.49 -4.90
C ILE A 81 -2.47 7.12 -5.55
N ARG A 82 -1.81 8.04 -4.82
CA ARG A 82 -0.62 8.76 -5.29
C ARG A 82 0.60 7.87 -5.51
N THR A 83 0.66 6.67 -4.93
CA THR A 83 1.72 5.69 -5.22
C THR A 83 1.71 5.21 -6.67
N ARG A 84 0.56 5.30 -7.36
CA ARG A 84 0.40 4.88 -8.77
C ARG A 84 -0.06 5.99 -9.70
N TYR A 85 -0.86 6.93 -9.21
CA TYR A 85 -1.49 7.99 -10.01
C TYR A 85 -1.22 9.38 -9.44
N SER A 86 -0.42 10.18 -10.15
CA SER A 86 -0.20 11.61 -9.84
C SER A 86 -1.50 12.43 -9.94
N ALA A 87 -1.50 13.65 -9.38
CA ALA A 87 -2.66 14.55 -9.46
C ALA A 87 -3.07 14.84 -10.90
N SER A 88 -2.09 15.22 -11.72
CA SER A 88 -2.27 15.46 -13.15
C SER A 88 -2.81 14.24 -13.90
N ARG A 89 -2.38 13.03 -13.54
CA ARG A 89 -2.88 11.81 -14.17
C ARG A 89 -4.33 11.53 -13.78
N VAL A 90 -4.71 11.71 -12.52
CA VAL A 90 -6.11 11.56 -12.08
C VAL A 90 -7.02 12.57 -12.79
N GLU A 91 -6.59 13.82 -12.89
CA GLU A 91 -7.32 14.88 -13.61
C GLU A 91 -7.51 14.55 -15.10
N ALA A 92 -6.46 14.04 -15.75
CA ALA A 92 -6.52 13.59 -17.14
C ALA A 92 -7.51 12.43 -17.32
N ILE A 93 -7.45 11.41 -16.46
CA ILE A 93 -8.36 10.26 -16.48
C ILE A 93 -9.83 10.71 -16.32
N GLN A 94 -10.10 11.62 -15.38
CA GLN A 94 -11.43 12.19 -15.16
C GLN A 94 -11.94 12.97 -16.38
N SER A 95 -11.07 13.79 -16.97
CA SER A 95 -11.40 14.61 -18.15
C SER A 95 -11.67 13.72 -19.38
N ASN A 96 -10.82 12.73 -19.60
CA ASN A 96 -10.96 11.72 -20.66
C ASN A 96 -12.28 10.95 -20.53
N ARG A 97 -12.63 10.55 -19.29
CA ARG A 97 -13.91 9.86 -19.03
C ARG A 97 -15.10 10.74 -19.41
N MET A 98 -15.04 12.04 -19.11
CA MET A 98 -16.10 12.99 -19.48
C MET A 98 -16.25 13.13 -21.00
N ILE A 99 -15.13 13.15 -21.75
CA ILE A 99 -15.16 13.14 -23.22
C ILE A 99 -15.88 11.90 -23.74
N ALA A 100 -15.53 10.71 -23.24
CA ALA A 100 -16.18 9.46 -23.65
C ALA A 100 -17.66 9.39 -23.26
N PHE A 101 -18.06 10.07 -22.18
CA PHE A 101 -19.45 10.14 -21.75
C PHE A 101 -20.28 11.06 -22.64
N VAL A 102 -19.76 12.23 -23.00
CA VAL A 102 -20.47 13.24 -23.82
C VAL A 102 -20.42 12.90 -25.31
N ASN A 103 -19.34 12.27 -25.78
CA ASN A 103 -19.17 11.82 -27.16
C ASN A 103 -18.75 10.33 -27.19
N PRO A 104 -19.70 9.40 -27.10
CA PRO A 104 -19.43 7.97 -27.12
C PRO A 104 -18.74 7.46 -28.41
N GLU A 105 -18.93 8.17 -29.53
CA GLU A 105 -18.33 7.84 -30.83
C GLU A 105 -16.93 8.43 -31.01
N HIS A 106 -16.37 9.06 -29.96
CA HIS A 106 -14.99 9.54 -30.00
C HIS A 106 -14.03 8.38 -30.27
N GLU A 107 -13.07 8.57 -31.16
CA GLU A 107 -12.14 7.52 -31.63
C GLU A 107 -11.43 6.76 -30.49
N ARG A 108 -11.20 7.44 -29.36
CA ARG A 108 -10.55 6.91 -28.15
C ARG A 108 -11.51 6.64 -26.97
N ALA A 109 -12.82 6.69 -27.18
CA ALA A 109 -13.80 6.52 -26.10
C ALA A 109 -13.62 5.20 -25.33
N SER A 110 -13.35 4.11 -26.04
CA SER A 110 -13.10 2.78 -25.44
C SER A 110 -11.85 2.78 -24.54
N GLU A 111 -10.76 3.41 -24.98
CA GLU A 111 -9.54 3.56 -24.17
C GLU A 111 -9.81 4.34 -22.89
N PHE A 112 -10.54 5.45 -22.99
CA PHE A 112 -10.86 6.30 -21.85
C PHE A 112 -11.78 5.61 -20.84
N ILE A 113 -12.71 4.77 -21.31
CA ILE A 113 -13.54 3.92 -20.44
C ILE A 113 -12.68 2.89 -19.72
N SER A 114 -11.81 2.19 -20.45
CA SER A 114 -10.92 1.19 -19.84
C SER A 114 -9.99 1.80 -18.81
N GLU A 115 -9.38 2.96 -19.11
CA GLU A 115 -8.49 3.67 -18.17
C GLU A 115 -9.24 4.11 -16.91
N TRP A 116 -10.49 4.58 -17.08
CA TRP A 116 -11.36 4.92 -15.96
C TRP A 116 -11.68 3.71 -15.08
N ASP A 117 -12.04 2.58 -15.66
CA ASP A 117 -12.41 1.36 -14.92
C ASP A 117 -11.22 0.78 -14.15
N ASP A 118 -10.02 0.80 -14.74
CA ASP A 118 -8.77 0.43 -14.07
C ASP A 118 -8.46 1.36 -12.89
N PHE A 119 -8.66 2.67 -13.07
CA PHE A 119 -8.47 3.65 -11.99
C PHE A 119 -9.50 3.46 -10.86
N GLN A 120 -10.78 3.24 -11.17
CA GLN A 120 -11.80 3.00 -10.15
C GLN A 120 -11.54 1.71 -9.38
N SER A 121 -11.16 0.63 -10.08
CA SER A 121 -10.83 -0.65 -9.44
C SER A 121 -9.66 -0.50 -8.46
N TYR A 122 -8.62 0.24 -8.84
CA TYR A 122 -7.50 0.54 -7.94
C TYR A 122 -7.91 1.45 -6.77
N ARG A 123 -8.79 2.43 -7.02
CA ARG A 123 -9.30 3.32 -5.98
C ARG A 123 -10.10 2.56 -4.92
N GLU A 124 -10.92 1.58 -5.29
CA GLU A 124 -11.62 0.74 -4.32
C GLU A 124 -10.65 -0.09 -3.47
N GLN A 125 -9.60 -0.67 -4.07
CA GLN A 125 -8.55 -1.36 -3.31
C GLN A 125 -7.87 -0.42 -2.29
N CYS A 126 -7.56 0.82 -2.69
CA CYS A 126 -6.96 1.82 -1.78
C CYS A 126 -7.90 2.14 -0.60
N LYS A 127 -9.22 2.19 -0.83
CA LYS A 127 -10.21 2.41 0.23
C LYS A 127 -10.30 1.25 1.20
N GLU A 128 -10.29 0.01 0.70
CA GLU A 128 -10.29 -1.18 1.55
C GLU A 128 -9.02 -1.23 2.41
N GLN A 129 -7.86 -0.95 1.80
CA GLN A 129 -6.58 -0.87 2.50
C GLN A 129 -6.57 0.23 3.56
N ALA A 130 -7.00 1.45 3.22
CA ALA A 130 -7.07 2.56 4.19
C ALA A 130 -8.04 2.23 5.34
N ASN A 131 -9.19 1.62 5.05
CA ASN A 131 -10.14 1.21 6.07
C ASN A 131 -9.55 0.15 7.01
N ALA A 132 -8.84 -0.85 6.46
CA ALA A 132 -8.17 -1.87 7.27
C ALA A 132 -7.05 -1.30 8.15
N LEU A 133 -6.37 -0.23 7.69
CA LEU A 133 -5.34 0.44 8.47
C LEU A 133 -5.92 1.30 9.61
N ILE A 134 -7.00 2.03 9.34
CA ILE A 134 -7.56 3.02 10.28
C ILE A 134 -8.56 2.38 11.26
N ASN A 135 -9.33 1.38 10.82
CA ASN A 135 -10.44 0.80 11.58
C ASN A 135 -10.29 -0.70 11.90
N GLY A 136 -9.20 -1.35 11.46
CA GLY A 136 -8.95 -2.79 11.63
C GLY A 136 -7.97 -3.13 12.75
#